data_AF-A0A8J4QDW6-F1
#
_entry.id   AF-A0A8J4QDW6-F1
#
_cell.length_a   1.000
_cell.length_b   1.000
_cell.length_c   1.000
_cell.angle_alpha   90.00
_cell.angle_beta   90.00
_cell.angle_gamma   90.00
#
_symmetry.space_group_name_H-M   'P 1'
#
loop_
_entity.id
_entity.type
_entity.pdbx_description
1 polymer ?
#
loop_
_entity_poly.entity_id
_entity_poly.type
_entity_poly.pdbx_seq_one_letter_code
_entity_poly.pdbx_strand_id
1 'polypeptide(L)'
;MPLSWRRLVGSAVPFPSHHLVQMFYLSRIEHTFRVPPSLLNLPIEEAIKGELEKLFLDKVIADLGLCVSVYDIKSIEGGFIFPSDGAATYTVVFRLIMFRPFVGEIIAAKVKESNATGLRLSIGFFDDIYIPAHLFPKPSSFKPDPNKKDKGTWEWEYDEEPYIIDGIDEIKFRVHNVSYPPIPIEQPKEAKPFAPMVITGSIDEDGLGPVSWWVDAEETKES
;
A
#
# COMPACT_ATOMS: atom_id res chain seq x y z
N MET A 1 3.95 2.28 63.04
CA MET A 1 2.76 2.94 62.44
C MET A 1 2.78 4.40 62.88
N PRO A 2 2.62 5.41 62.02
CA PRO A 2 1.83 5.46 60.78
C PRO A 2 2.66 5.64 59.49
N LEU A 3 1.98 5.44 58.35
CA LEU A 3 2.52 5.27 57.00
C LEU A 3 2.98 6.58 56.35
N SER A 4 4.22 6.59 55.83
CA SER A 4 4.72 7.63 54.94
C SER A 4 4.20 7.41 53.51
N TRP A 5 3.53 8.40 52.94
CA TRP A 5 3.14 8.39 51.54
C TRP A 5 4.34 8.78 50.68
N ARG A 6 5.02 7.78 50.08
CA ARG A 6 6.00 8.03 49.01
C ARG A 6 5.26 8.15 47.69
N ARG A 7 5.38 9.33 47.09
CA ARG A 7 5.00 9.65 45.72
C ARG A 7 5.77 8.71 44.79
N LEU A 8 5.10 7.74 44.18
CA LEU A 8 5.66 6.96 43.08
C LEU A 8 5.74 7.90 41.87
N VAL A 9 6.90 8.50 41.68
CA VAL A 9 7.26 9.12 40.41
C VAL A 9 7.41 7.97 39.42
N GLY A 10 6.38 7.73 38.62
CA GLY A 10 6.46 6.84 37.49
C GLY A 10 7.55 7.36 36.56
N SER A 11 8.67 6.65 36.50
CA SER A 11 9.67 6.83 35.46
C SER A 11 8.97 6.51 34.14
N ALA A 12 8.60 7.55 33.39
CA ALA A 12 8.29 7.42 31.98
C ALA A 12 9.55 6.85 31.32
N VAL A 13 9.51 5.56 30.98
CA VAL A 13 10.50 4.96 30.12
C VAL A 13 10.26 5.59 28.74
N PRO A 14 11.19 6.36 28.18
CA PRO A 14 11.02 6.84 26.82
C PRO A 14 11.09 5.61 25.92
N PHE A 15 9.94 5.21 25.37
CA PHE A 15 9.92 4.29 24.25
C PHE A 15 10.74 4.92 23.12
N PRO A 16 11.70 4.19 22.52
CA PRO A 16 12.47 4.72 21.41
C PRO A 16 11.49 5.05 20.27
N SER A 17 11.60 6.28 19.78
CA SER A 17 10.85 6.84 18.65
C SER A 17 11.17 6.08 17.36
N HIS A 18 10.67 4.87 17.22
CA HIS A 18 10.51 4.28 15.90
C HIS A 18 9.39 5.05 15.20
N HIS A 19 9.76 5.99 14.32
CA HIS A 19 8.90 6.42 13.23
C HIS A 19 8.53 5.17 12.42
N LEU A 20 7.44 4.51 12.79
CA LEU A 20 6.69 3.59 11.96
C LEU A 20 5.49 4.41 11.50
N VAL A 21 5.52 5.03 10.32
CA VAL A 21 5.30 4.34 9.03
C VAL A 21 4.14 3.39 9.21
N GLN A 22 2.92 3.91 9.12
CA GLN A 22 1.78 3.03 8.94
C GLN A 22 1.06 3.41 7.67
N MET A 23 1.58 2.88 6.56
CA MET A 23 0.89 2.70 5.29
C MET A 23 -0.41 1.87 5.42
N PHE A 24 -0.67 1.25 6.58
CA PHE A 24 -1.87 0.46 6.87
C PHE A 24 -2.75 1.14 7.93
N TYR A 25 -4.05 1.19 7.67
CA TYR A 25 -5.05 1.85 8.52
C TYR A 25 -6.19 0.89 8.84
N LEU A 26 -6.77 1.04 10.03
CA LEU A 26 -8.04 0.40 10.37
C LEU A 26 -9.21 1.31 9.99
N SER A 27 -10.01 0.88 9.02
CA SER A 27 -11.20 1.60 8.59
C SER A 27 -12.45 0.92 9.13
N ARG A 28 -13.25 1.64 9.92
CA ARG A 28 -14.54 1.17 10.43
C ARG A 28 -15.63 1.46 9.39
N ILE A 29 -16.36 0.42 8.99
CA ILE A 29 -17.43 0.51 7.99
C ILE A 29 -18.70 -0.11 8.56
N GLU A 30 -19.84 0.49 8.25
CA GLU A 30 -21.17 -0.11 8.42
C GLU A 30 -21.70 -0.51 7.04
N HIS A 31 -22.09 -1.77 6.88
CA HIS A 31 -22.60 -2.27 5.61
C HIS A 31 -23.78 -3.20 5.83
N THR A 32 -24.83 -3.04 5.01
CA THR A 32 -25.98 -3.93 4.99
C THR A 32 -25.94 -4.79 3.75
N PHE A 33 -25.93 -6.11 3.94
CA PHE A 33 -25.89 -7.07 2.85
C PHE A 33 -26.70 -8.32 3.15
N ARG A 34 -26.95 -9.12 2.11
CA ARG A 34 -27.73 -10.36 2.18
C ARG A 34 -26.79 -11.55 2.30
N VAL A 35 -27.09 -12.45 3.23
CA VAL A 35 -26.42 -13.75 3.37
C VAL A 35 -27.27 -14.81 2.66
N PRO A 36 -26.72 -15.50 1.64
CA PRO A 36 -27.44 -16.55 0.92
C PRO A 36 -27.92 -17.68 1.84
N PRO A 37 -29.08 -18.31 1.55
CA PRO A 37 -29.61 -19.42 2.35
C PRO A 37 -28.65 -20.60 2.49
N SER A 38 -27.78 -20.81 1.49
CA SER A 38 -26.76 -21.87 1.50
C SER A 38 -25.70 -21.71 2.59
N LEU A 39 -25.54 -20.52 3.16
CA LEU A 39 -24.58 -20.23 4.22
C LEU A 39 -25.23 -20.20 5.61
N LEU A 40 -26.55 -20.38 5.72
CA LEU A 40 -27.27 -20.34 7.00
C LEU A 40 -26.99 -21.54 7.91
N ASN A 41 -26.35 -22.58 7.37
CA ASN A 41 -25.88 -23.74 8.15
C ASN A 41 -24.56 -23.48 8.87
N LEU A 42 -23.83 -22.41 8.53
CA LEU A 42 -22.58 -22.02 9.18
C LEU A 42 -22.85 -21.13 10.40
N PRO A 43 -21.91 -21.05 11.35
CA PRO A 43 -21.94 -20.01 12.38
C PRO A 43 -22.06 -18.62 11.73
N ILE A 44 -22.94 -17.77 12.26
CA ILE A 44 -23.29 -16.50 11.61
C ILE A 44 -22.08 -15.59 11.40
N GLU A 45 -21.14 -15.56 12.34
CA GLU A 45 -19.90 -14.78 12.22
C GLU A 45 -19.04 -15.27 11.06
N GLU A 46 -18.95 -16.59 10.84
CA GLU A 46 -18.20 -17.18 9.72
C GLU A 46 -18.88 -16.88 8.38
N ALA A 47 -20.20 -17.01 8.31
CA ALA A 47 -20.97 -16.69 7.11
C ALA A 47 -20.82 -15.20 6.73
N ILE A 48 -20.95 -14.30 7.71
CA ILE A 48 -20.79 -12.86 7.52
C ILE A 48 -19.36 -12.51 7.12
N LYS A 49 -18.36 -13.07 7.81
CA LYS A 49 -16.95 -12.82 7.48
C LYS A 49 -16.64 -13.25 6.05
N GLY A 50 -17.09 -14.42 5.62
CA GLY A 50 -16.89 -14.91 4.25
C GLY A 50 -17.54 -14.01 3.19
N GLU A 51 -18.72 -13.45 3.46
CA GLU A 51 -19.35 -12.49 2.56
C GLU A 51 -18.62 -11.14 2.56
N LEU A 52 -18.16 -10.65 3.71
CA LEU A 52 -17.34 -9.43 3.79
C LEU A 52 -16.03 -9.57 3.01
N GLU A 53 -15.35 -10.72 3.11
CA GLU A 53 -14.14 -11.00 2.34
C GLU A 53 -14.42 -10.97 0.84
N LYS A 54 -15.50 -11.59 0.35
CA LYS A 54 -15.90 -11.50 -1.07
C LYS A 54 -16.22 -10.07 -1.51
N LEU A 55 -16.82 -9.28 -0.62
CA LEU A 55 -17.25 -7.93 -0.93
C LEU A 55 -16.11 -6.92 -0.92
N PHE A 56 -15.11 -7.08 -0.06
CA PHE A 56 -14.10 -6.04 0.19
C PHE A 56 -12.66 -6.47 -0.09
N LEU A 57 -12.29 -7.74 0.04
CA LEU A 57 -10.90 -8.18 -0.14
C LEU A 57 -10.39 -7.84 -1.55
N ASP A 58 -9.16 -7.33 -1.62
CA ASP A 58 -8.49 -6.88 -2.85
C ASP A 58 -9.24 -5.78 -3.62
N LYS A 59 -10.22 -5.12 -2.99
CA LYS A 59 -10.93 -3.99 -3.57
C LYS A 59 -10.39 -2.68 -3.06
N VAL A 60 -10.25 -1.75 -3.99
CA VAL A 60 -9.96 -0.35 -3.68
C VAL A 60 -11.27 0.37 -3.39
N ILE A 61 -11.31 1.03 -2.24
CA ILE A 61 -12.37 1.98 -1.91
C ILE A 61 -11.75 3.37 -1.98
N ALA A 62 -12.36 4.25 -2.77
CA ALA A 62 -11.90 5.63 -2.93
C ALA A 62 -11.73 6.29 -1.56
N ASP A 63 -10.63 7.03 -1.39
CA ASP A 63 -10.22 7.69 -0.15
C ASP A 63 -9.94 6.78 1.06
N LEU A 64 -10.20 5.47 1.00
CA LEU A 64 -9.87 4.52 2.06
C LEU A 64 -8.68 3.63 1.72
N GLY A 65 -8.41 3.36 0.44
CA GLY A 65 -7.28 2.56 -0.02
C GLY A 65 -7.66 1.15 -0.49
N LEU A 66 -6.66 0.29 -0.61
CA LEU A 66 -6.82 -1.13 -0.96
C LEU A 66 -7.14 -1.93 0.31
N CYS A 67 -8.23 -2.70 0.31
CA CYS A 67 -8.54 -3.60 1.43
C CYS A 67 -7.68 -4.86 1.38
N VAL A 68 -6.87 -5.06 2.43
CA VAL A 68 -5.96 -6.21 2.57
C VAL A 68 -6.61 -7.36 3.32
N SER A 69 -7.45 -7.07 4.32
CA SER A 69 -8.14 -8.10 5.09
C SER A 69 -9.25 -7.52 5.97
N VAL A 70 -10.19 -8.39 6.36
CA VAL A 70 -11.16 -8.08 7.42
C VAL A 70 -10.48 -8.28 8.77
N TYR A 71 -10.40 -7.21 9.58
CA TYR A 71 -9.75 -7.25 10.89
C TYR A 71 -10.65 -7.91 11.94
N ASP A 72 -11.82 -7.30 12.20
CA ASP A 72 -12.81 -7.85 13.12
C ASP A 72 -14.23 -7.34 12.82
N ILE A 73 -15.21 -8.07 13.32
CA ILE A 73 -16.62 -7.68 13.33
C ILE A 73 -16.93 -7.09 14.71
N LYS A 74 -17.57 -5.92 14.73
CA LYS A 74 -17.92 -5.19 15.96
C LYS A 74 -19.35 -5.40 16.39
N SER A 75 -20.29 -5.41 15.45
CA SER A 75 -21.68 -5.71 15.73
C SER A 75 -22.33 -6.34 14.50
N ILE A 76 -23.30 -7.20 14.76
CA ILE A 76 -24.16 -7.83 13.78
C ILE A 76 -25.59 -7.56 14.24
N GLU A 77 -26.36 -6.88 13.40
CA GLU A 77 -27.77 -6.58 13.63
C GLU A 77 -28.61 -7.09 12.46
N GLY A 78 -29.91 -7.32 12.70
CA GLY A 78 -30.84 -7.79 11.69
C GLY A 78 -31.09 -9.29 11.73
N GLY A 79 -31.04 -9.95 10.57
CA GLY A 79 -31.50 -11.33 10.37
C GLY A 79 -32.94 -11.44 9.87
N PHE A 80 -33.48 -10.37 9.29
CA PHE A 80 -34.81 -10.42 8.68
C PHE A 80 -34.75 -11.01 7.28
N ILE A 81 -35.75 -11.82 6.95
CA ILE A 81 -35.91 -12.45 5.63
C ILE A 81 -37.09 -11.75 4.95
N PHE A 82 -36.85 -11.22 3.76
CA PHE A 82 -37.93 -10.69 2.94
C PHE A 82 -38.80 -11.85 2.42
N PRO A 83 -40.14 -11.74 2.50
CA PRO A 83 -41.02 -12.69 1.86
C PRO A 83 -40.63 -12.82 0.38
N SER A 84 -40.55 -14.05 -0.14
CA SER A 84 -40.14 -14.45 -1.50
C SER A 84 -38.64 -14.56 -1.86
N ASP A 85 -37.70 -14.04 -1.06
CA ASP A 85 -36.24 -14.12 -1.38
C ASP A 85 -35.52 -15.23 -0.59
N GLY A 86 -35.96 -15.50 0.65
CA GLY A 86 -35.37 -16.55 1.51
C GLY A 86 -33.99 -16.22 2.08
N ALA A 87 -33.28 -15.23 1.54
CA ALA A 87 -32.01 -14.73 2.06
C ALA A 87 -32.22 -13.83 3.30
N ALA A 88 -31.33 -13.96 4.29
CA ALA A 88 -31.34 -13.14 5.50
C ALA A 88 -30.51 -11.87 5.29
N THR A 89 -31.06 -10.72 5.67
CA THR A 89 -30.38 -9.42 5.56
C THR A 89 -29.78 -9.04 6.91
N TYR A 90 -28.51 -8.65 6.93
CA TYR A 90 -27.79 -8.21 8.12
C TYR A 90 -27.17 -6.84 7.90
N THR A 91 -27.18 -6.02 8.95
CA THR A 91 -26.38 -4.79 9.04
C THR A 91 -25.21 -5.08 9.96
N VAL A 92 -23.99 -4.88 9.46
CA VAL A 92 -22.77 -5.28 10.15
C VAL A 92 -21.84 -4.08 10.26
N VAL A 93 -21.31 -3.84 11.46
CA VAL A 93 -20.21 -2.91 11.69
C VAL A 93 -18.94 -3.70 11.86
N PHE A 94 -17.92 -3.40 11.06
CA PHE A 94 -16.66 -4.14 11.04
C PHE A 94 -15.48 -3.20 10.78
N ARG A 95 -14.27 -3.70 10.97
CA ARG A 95 -13.04 -2.99 10.65
C ARG A 95 -12.26 -3.73 9.56
N LEU A 96 -11.75 -2.99 8.60
CA LEU A 96 -10.87 -3.47 7.54
C LEU A 96 -9.45 -2.98 7.77
N ILE A 97 -8.46 -3.81 7.40
CA ILE A 97 -7.08 -3.38 7.23
C ILE A 97 -6.95 -2.82 5.80
N MET A 98 -6.74 -1.52 5.70
CA MET A 98 -6.61 -0.80 4.44
C MET A 98 -5.16 -0.40 4.20
N PHE A 99 -4.60 -0.73 3.04
CA PHE A 99 -3.36 -0.16 2.55
C PHE A 99 -3.65 1.20 1.89
N ARG A 100 -3.18 2.26 2.54
CA ARG A 100 -3.32 3.65 2.11
C ARG A 100 -2.10 4.44 2.57
N PRO A 101 -1.00 4.43 1.81
CA PRO A 101 0.15 5.23 2.17
C PRO A 101 -0.17 6.72 2.11
N PHE A 102 0.61 7.53 2.83
CA PHE A 102 0.41 8.98 2.89
C PHE A 102 1.52 9.74 2.16
N VAL A 103 1.22 10.95 1.72
CA VAL A 103 2.22 11.82 1.05
C VAL A 103 3.36 12.14 2.02
N GLY A 104 4.59 11.88 1.59
CA GLY A 104 5.81 12.00 2.39
C GLY A 104 6.31 10.69 3.00
N GLU A 105 5.52 9.61 2.97
CA GLU A 105 5.93 8.30 3.47
C GLU A 105 7.05 7.70 2.60
N ILE A 106 8.07 7.12 3.24
CA ILE A 106 9.15 6.42 2.53
C ILE A 106 8.86 4.92 2.55
N ILE A 107 8.80 4.31 1.37
CA ILE A 107 8.47 2.89 1.18
C ILE A 107 9.56 2.25 0.33
N ALA A 108 9.91 1.00 0.65
CA ALA A 108 10.79 0.17 -0.18
C ALA A 108 9.95 -0.73 -1.08
N ALA A 109 10.25 -0.75 -2.38
CA ALA A 109 9.54 -1.57 -3.37
C ALA A 109 10.49 -2.07 -4.45
N LYS A 110 10.18 -3.23 -5.04
CA LYS A 110 11.01 -3.83 -6.10
C LYS A 110 10.65 -3.25 -7.46
N VAL A 111 11.64 -3.11 -8.35
CA VAL A 111 11.40 -2.73 -9.74
C VAL A 111 10.59 -3.84 -10.44
N LYS A 112 9.47 -3.46 -11.05
CA LYS A 112 8.62 -4.36 -11.85
C LYS A 112 8.79 -4.11 -13.34
N GLU A 113 8.79 -2.84 -13.75
CA GLU A 113 9.02 -2.41 -15.13
C GLU A 113 9.88 -1.14 -15.14
N SER A 114 10.77 -1.02 -16.12
CA SER A 114 11.57 0.17 -16.39
C SER A 114 11.43 0.53 -17.87
N ASN A 115 11.03 1.77 -18.15
CA ASN A 115 10.79 2.29 -19.49
C ASN A 115 11.16 3.78 -19.58
N ALA A 116 11.04 4.36 -20.78
CA ALA A 116 11.42 5.76 -21.02
C ALA A 116 10.57 6.79 -20.24
N THR A 117 9.42 6.42 -19.70
CA THR A 117 8.59 7.33 -18.88
C THR A 117 8.93 7.26 -17.39
N GLY A 118 9.62 6.20 -16.94
CA GLY A 118 10.10 6.03 -15.58
C GLY A 118 10.09 4.58 -15.12
N LEU A 119 9.84 4.37 -13.82
CA LEU A 119 9.76 3.05 -13.18
C LEU A 119 8.34 2.72 -12.75
N ARG A 120 7.99 1.43 -12.85
CA ARG A 120 6.86 0.83 -12.15
C ARG A 120 7.40 -0.08 -11.07
N LEU A 121 6.95 0.10 -9.84
CA LEU A 121 7.40 -0.64 -8.67
C LEU A 121 6.31 -1.58 -8.14
N SER A 122 6.72 -2.58 -7.36
CA SER A 122 5.84 -3.53 -6.69
C SER A 122 6.27 -3.76 -5.25
N ILE A 123 5.30 -3.79 -4.33
CA ILE A 123 5.50 -4.23 -2.94
C ILE A 123 4.95 -5.65 -2.71
N GLY A 124 4.71 -6.41 -3.79
CA GLY A 124 4.20 -7.78 -3.74
C GLY A 124 2.68 -7.86 -3.96
N PHE A 125 1.88 -7.27 -3.07
CA PHE A 125 0.41 -7.28 -3.20
C PHE A 125 -0.14 -6.07 -3.97
N PHE A 126 0.69 -5.09 -4.29
CA PHE A 126 0.30 -3.87 -5.01
C PHE A 126 1.40 -3.45 -6.00
N ASP A 127 0.99 -3.15 -7.23
CA ASP A 127 1.87 -2.98 -8.39
C ASP A 127 1.71 -1.64 -9.13
N ASP A 128 0.72 -0.84 -8.76
CA ASP A 128 0.39 0.43 -9.43
C ASP A 128 1.10 1.60 -8.74
N ILE A 129 2.42 1.41 -8.54
CA ILE A 129 3.35 2.40 -8.00
C ILE A 129 4.24 2.87 -9.14
N TYR A 130 4.29 4.19 -9.36
CA TYR A 130 5.04 4.78 -10.46
C TYR A 130 5.99 5.85 -9.97
N ILE A 131 7.22 5.83 -10.49
CA ILE A 131 8.19 6.91 -10.34
C ILE A 131 8.39 7.51 -11.74
N PRO A 132 7.81 8.69 -12.03
CA PRO A 132 8.03 9.39 -13.29
C PRO A 132 9.47 9.87 -13.43
N ALA A 133 10.03 9.84 -14.65
CA ALA A 133 11.40 10.24 -14.94
C ALA A 133 11.79 11.66 -14.47
N HIS A 134 10.83 12.59 -14.41
CA HIS A 134 11.09 13.96 -13.95
C HIS A 134 11.27 14.08 -12.43
N LEU A 135 10.97 13.03 -11.68
CA LEU A 135 11.13 12.90 -10.22
C LEU A 135 12.33 11.99 -9.86
N PHE A 136 13.29 11.88 -10.76
CA PHE A 136 14.57 11.19 -10.55
C PHE A 136 15.63 12.23 -10.15
N PRO A 137 16.74 11.79 -9.52
CA PRO A 137 17.93 12.60 -9.39
C PRO A 137 18.36 13.16 -10.75
N LYS A 138 19.03 14.31 -10.74
CA LYS A 138 19.53 14.94 -11.96
C LYS A 138 21.05 15.03 -11.89
N PRO A 139 21.76 14.73 -12.99
CA PRO A 139 21.26 14.28 -14.29
C PRO A 139 20.99 12.76 -14.37
N SER A 140 19.77 12.35 -14.77
CA SER A 140 19.44 10.97 -15.11
C SER A 140 19.11 10.79 -16.59
N SER A 141 19.50 9.64 -17.16
CA SER A 141 19.26 9.29 -18.56
C SER A 141 18.74 7.86 -18.73
N PHE A 142 17.92 7.65 -19.76
CA PHE A 142 17.36 6.34 -20.10
C PHE A 142 18.13 5.70 -21.26
N LYS A 143 18.58 4.47 -21.05
CA LYS A 143 19.21 3.64 -22.09
C LYS A 143 18.27 2.51 -22.52
N PRO A 144 17.74 2.52 -23.75
CA PRO A 144 16.86 1.46 -24.25
C PRO A 144 17.58 0.11 -24.33
N ASP A 145 16.86 -0.97 -24.00
CA ASP A 145 17.34 -2.35 -24.19
C ASP A 145 17.26 -2.71 -25.68
N PRO A 146 18.38 -3.12 -26.33
CA PRO A 146 18.39 -3.46 -27.76
C PRO A 146 17.49 -4.66 -28.10
N ASN A 147 17.19 -5.53 -27.12
CA ASN A 147 16.42 -6.77 -27.34
C ASN A 147 14.94 -6.63 -26.98
N LYS A 148 14.54 -5.58 -26.25
CA LYS A 148 13.17 -5.43 -25.74
C LYS A 148 12.64 -4.03 -26.03
N LYS A 149 11.70 -3.97 -26.97
CA LYS A 149 10.94 -2.76 -27.26
C LYS A 149 10.26 -2.26 -25.98
N ASP A 150 10.40 -0.97 -25.69
CA ASP A 150 9.81 -0.27 -24.53
C ASP A 150 10.37 -0.64 -23.14
N LYS A 151 11.53 -1.32 -23.09
CA LYS A 151 12.27 -1.53 -21.85
C LYS A 151 13.67 -0.93 -21.96
N GLY A 152 14.26 -0.65 -20.80
CA GLY A 152 15.62 -0.15 -20.72
C GLY A 152 16.03 0.12 -19.29
N THR A 153 17.18 0.73 -19.15
CA THR A 153 17.84 0.96 -17.87
C THR A 153 17.97 2.45 -17.64
N TRP A 154 17.68 2.88 -16.42
CA TRP A 154 17.92 4.24 -15.98
C TRP A 154 19.28 4.34 -15.31
N GLU A 155 19.98 5.42 -15.62
CA GLU A 155 21.28 5.73 -15.02
C GLU A 155 21.26 7.15 -14.48
N TRP A 156 21.76 7.32 -13.27
CA TRP A 156 22.04 8.61 -12.66
C TRP A 156 23.53 8.86 -12.71
N GLU A 157 23.95 9.98 -13.31
CA GLU A 157 25.34 10.38 -13.34
C GLU A 157 25.62 11.27 -12.13
N TYR A 158 26.47 10.79 -11.23
CA TYR A 158 26.86 11.48 -10.01
C TYR A 158 28.38 11.41 -9.85
N ASP A 159 29.01 12.57 -9.70
CA ASP A 159 30.46 12.70 -9.52
C ASP A 159 31.29 11.97 -10.61
N GLU A 160 30.85 12.08 -11.87
CA GLU A 160 31.43 11.41 -13.05
C GLU A 160 31.28 9.87 -13.06
N GLU A 161 30.57 9.29 -12.10
CA GLU A 161 30.26 7.87 -12.03
C GLU A 161 28.78 7.56 -12.36
N PRO A 162 28.49 6.51 -13.16
CA PRO A 162 27.13 6.12 -13.49
C PRO A 162 26.54 5.16 -12.44
N TYR A 163 25.48 5.59 -11.77
CA TYR A 163 24.66 4.79 -10.87
C TYR A 163 23.46 4.20 -11.61
N ILE A 164 23.49 2.88 -11.79
CA ILE A 164 22.51 2.14 -12.58
C ILE A 164 21.34 1.70 -11.69
N ILE A 165 20.11 1.76 -12.21
CA ILE A 165 18.92 1.13 -11.62
C ILE A 165 18.67 -0.20 -12.33
N ASP A 166 18.95 -1.33 -11.66
CA ASP A 166 18.68 -2.67 -12.15
C ASP A 166 17.19 -3.04 -11.96
N GLY A 167 16.67 -3.91 -12.82
CA GLY A 167 15.33 -4.47 -12.69
C GLY A 167 15.14 -5.39 -11.48
N ILE A 168 16.21 -5.81 -10.78
CA ILE A 168 16.11 -6.55 -9.51
C ILE A 168 16.22 -5.67 -8.27
N ASP A 169 16.48 -4.38 -8.43
CA ASP A 169 16.73 -3.48 -7.31
C ASP A 169 15.48 -3.27 -6.44
N GLU A 170 15.74 -3.10 -5.15
CA GLU A 170 14.79 -2.57 -4.20
C GLU A 170 15.00 -1.05 -4.12
N ILE A 171 13.94 -0.30 -4.42
CA ILE A 171 13.93 1.15 -4.50
C ILE A 171 13.25 1.71 -3.25
N LYS A 172 13.97 2.52 -2.47
CA LYS A 172 13.37 3.40 -1.46
C LYS A 172 12.85 4.63 -2.18
N PHE A 173 11.54 4.84 -2.15
CA PHE A 173 10.93 6.03 -2.75
C PHE A 173 10.09 6.76 -1.72
N ARG A 174 9.94 8.06 -1.91
CA ARG A 174 8.99 8.86 -1.13
C ARG A 174 7.68 8.96 -1.88
N VAL A 175 6.57 8.71 -1.20
CA VAL A 175 5.22 8.87 -1.74
C VAL A 175 4.97 10.35 -2.00
N HIS A 176 4.78 10.72 -3.26
CA HIS A 176 4.50 12.09 -3.68
C HIS A 176 2.99 12.32 -3.81
N ASN A 177 2.24 11.32 -4.31
CA ASN A 177 0.79 11.41 -4.49
C ASN A 177 0.13 10.03 -4.41
N VAL A 178 -1.12 10.00 -3.94
CA VAL A 178 -2.01 8.83 -3.99
C VAL A 178 -3.31 9.26 -4.63
N SER A 179 -3.69 8.63 -5.74
CA SER A 179 -4.85 9.03 -6.54
C SER A 179 -5.79 7.85 -6.83
N TYR A 180 -7.09 8.15 -6.92
CA TYR A 180 -8.14 7.20 -7.23
C TYR A 180 -8.82 7.63 -8.53
N PRO A 181 -8.29 7.24 -9.71
CA PRO A 181 -8.86 7.67 -10.98
C PRO A 181 -10.30 7.18 -11.12
N PRO A 182 -11.16 7.93 -11.84
CA PRO A 182 -12.53 7.48 -12.10
C PRO A 182 -12.53 6.27 -13.02
N ILE A 183 -13.50 5.37 -12.84
CA ILE A 183 -13.64 4.16 -13.66
C ILE A 183 -13.88 4.59 -15.13
N PRO A 184 -13.03 4.15 -16.07
CA PRO A 184 -13.19 4.49 -17.48
C PRO A 184 -14.46 3.88 -18.05
N ILE A 185 -15.24 4.68 -18.79
CA ILE A 185 -16.48 4.23 -19.45
C ILE A 185 -16.18 3.29 -20.62
N GLU A 186 -15.07 3.52 -21.32
CA GLU A 186 -14.60 2.71 -22.43
C GLU A 186 -13.14 2.30 -22.19
N GLN A 187 -12.84 1.01 -22.36
CA GLN A 187 -11.48 0.49 -22.33
C GLN A 187 -11.22 -0.27 -23.63
N PRO A 188 -10.29 0.20 -24.47
CA PRO A 188 -9.82 -0.56 -25.62
C PRO A 188 -9.35 -1.94 -25.17
N LYS A 189 -9.60 -2.98 -25.96
CA LYS A 189 -9.20 -4.37 -25.63
C LYS A 189 -7.70 -4.56 -25.41
N GLU A 190 -6.89 -3.65 -25.94
CA GLU A 190 -5.42 -3.66 -25.86
C GLU A 190 -4.87 -2.75 -24.75
N ALA A 191 -5.73 -2.04 -24.02
CA ALA A 191 -5.30 -1.16 -22.95
C ALA A 191 -4.83 -1.96 -21.73
N LYS A 192 -3.92 -1.37 -20.93
CA LYS A 192 -3.55 -1.92 -19.63
C LYS A 192 -4.80 -1.99 -18.73
N PRO A 193 -4.93 -3.01 -17.86
CA PRO A 193 -6.01 -3.06 -16.87
C PRO A 193 -6.10 -1.77 -16.08
N PHE A 194 -7.32 -1.30 -15.84
CA PHE A 194 -7.53 -0.09 -15.05
C PHE A 194 -7.05 -0.27 -13.62
N ALA A 195 -6.23 0.67 -13.16
CA ALA A 195 -5.73 0.75 -11.79
C ALA A 195 -6.64 1.68 -10.96
N PRO A 196 -7.49 1.16 -10.05
CA PRO A 196 -8.41 1.98 -9.25
C PRO A 196 -7.71 2.82 -8.17
N MET A 197 -6.45 2.53 -7.87
CA MET A 197 -5.57 3.29 -7.00
C MET A 197 -4.19 3.37 -7.65
N VAL A 198 -3.62 4.57 -7.70
CA VAL A 198 -2.28 4.81 -8.27
C VAL A 198 -1.46 5.60 -7.28
N ILE A 199 -0.28 5.09 -6.94
CA ILE A 199 0.71 5.76 -6.10
C ILE A 199 1.79 6.34 -7.01
N THR A 200 2.07 7.63 -6.88
CA THR A 200 3.21 8.26 -7.54
C THR A 200 4.25 8.60 -6.49
N GLY A 201 5.51 8.22 -6.73
CA GLY A 201 6.63 8.50 -5.84
C GLY A 201 7.74 9.30 -6.51
N SER A 202 8.69 9.76 -5.70
CA SER A 202 9.94 10.37 -6.13
C SER A 202 11.15 9.66 -5.50
N ILE A 203 12.30 9.78 -6.16
CA ILE A 203 13.60 9.27 -5.71
C ILE A 203 14.70 10.34 -5.84
N ASP A 204 14.31 11.61 -5.95
CA ASP A 204 15.16 12.78 -6.23
C ASP A 204 15.82 13.40 -4.99
N GLU A 205 15.71 12.76 -3.83
CA GLU A 205 16.33 13.21 -2.58
C GLU A 205 17.35 12.20 -2.06
N ASP A 206 18.32 12.69 -1.29
CA ASP A 206 19.37 11.88 -0.68
C ASP A 206 18.79 10.77 0.20
N GLY A 207 19.35 9.57 0.08
CA GLY A 207 18.88 8.36 0.78
C GLY A 207 17.71 7.64 0.11
N LEU A 208 17.21 8.12 -1.03
CA LEU A 208 16.22 7.45 -1.88
C LEU A 208 16.87 6.77 -3.10
N GLY A 209 16.08 6.05 -3.90
CA GLY A 209 16.58 5.24 -5.01
C GLY A 209 16.92 3.81 -4.60
N PRO A 210 17.66 3.05 -5.44
CA PRO A 210 18.18 1.74 -5.11
C PRO A 210 18.87 1.71 -3.76
N VAL A 211 18.52 0.75 -2.92
CA VAL A 211 19.15 0.55 -1.60
C VAL A 211 20.66 0.32 -1.75
N SER A 212 21.09 -0.31 -2.84
CA SER A 212 22.49 -0.59 -3.18
C SER A 212 23.36 0.68 -3.26
N TRP A 213 22.79 1.84 -3.60
CA TRP A 213 23.54 3.11 -3.67
C TRP A 213 24.06 3.58 -2.30
N TRP A 214 23.50 3.07 -1.21
CA TRP A 214 23.72 3.59 0.14
C TRP A 214 24.44 2.62 1.06
N VAL A 215 24.78 1.41 0.58
CA VAL A 215 25.40 0.36 1.41
C VAL A 215 26.86 0.66 1.74
N ASP A 216 27.58 1.38 0.87
CA ASP A 216 29.00 1.68 1.06
C ASP A 216 29.27 2.96 1.89
N ALA A 217 28.22 3.72 2.24
CA ALA A 217 28.36 4.98 2.98
C ALA A 217 28.55 4.80 4.50
N GLU A 218 28.38 3.58 5.03
CA GLU A 218 28.52 3.31 6.48
C GLU A 218 29.95 2.88 6.88
N GLU A 219 30.81 2.44 5.95
CA GLU A 219 32.17 1.97 6.30
C GLU A 219 33.23 3.09 6.41
N THR A 220 32.94 4.33 6.01
CA THR A 220 33.94 5.41 5.99
C THR A 220 33.96 6.34 7.22
N LYS A 221 33.21 6.03 8.29
CA LYS A 221 33.17 6.85 9.52
C LYS A 221 33.93 6.28 10.72
N GLU A 222 34.76 5.27 10.51
CA GLU A 222 35.67 4.76 11.54
C GLU A 222 37.10 4.70 11.00
N SER A 223 37.78 5.84 10.97
CA SER A 223 39.24 5.96 10.74
C SER A 223 39.78 7.22 11.39
#